data_AF-A0A920PW25-F1
#
_entry.id   AF-A0A920PW25-F1
#
_cell.length_a   1.000
_cell.length_b   1.000
_cell.length_c   1.000
_cell.angle_alpha   90.00
_cell.angle_beta   90.00
_cell.angle_gamma   90.00
#
_symmetry.space_group_name_H-M   'P 1'
#
loop_
_entity.id
_entity.type
_entity.pdbx_description
1 polymer ?
#
loop_
_entity_poly.entity_id
_entity_poly.type
_entity_poly.pdbx_seq_one_letter_code
_entity_poly.pdbx_strand_id
1 'polypeptide(L)' 'MIVVMARDTASEDLENVRKRIESRGLKAQINIGKSGQWSEFGVYPPRL' A
#
# COMPACT_ATOMS: atom_id res chain seq x y z
N MET A 1 1.31 10.55 -0.26
CA MET A 1 0.86 10.14 -1.60
C MET A 1 -0.05 8.94 -1.42
N ILE A 2 -1.21 8.92 -2.08
CA ILE A 2 -2.15 7.79 -2.00
C ILE A 2 -2.17 7.10 -3.36
N VAL A 3 -1.96 5.78 -3.36
CA VAL A 3 -2.06 4.95 -4.55
C VAL A 3 -3.29 4.06 -4.37
N VAL A 4 -4.23 4.16 -5.31
CA VAL A 4 -5.42 3.31 -5.33
C VAL A 4 -5.10 2.06 -6.15
N MET A 5 -5.29 0.89 -5.56
CA MET A 5 -5.04 -0.39 -6.23
C MET A 5 -6.35 -0.95 -6.79
N ALA A 6 -6.26 -1.79 -7.83
CA ALA A 6 -7.43 -2.48 -8.37
C ALA A 6 -8.05 -3.41 -7.32
N ARG A 7 -9.37 -3.60 -7.38
CA ARG A 7 -10.14 -4.30 -6.34
C ARG A 7 -9.69 -5.75 -6.09
N ASP A 8 -9.24 -6.44 -7.14
CA ASP A 8 -8.78 -7.83 -7.10
C ASP A 8 -7.26 -7.96 -7.11
N THR A 9 -6.53 -6.91 -6.73
CA THR A 9 -5.07 -6.98 -6.59
C THR A 9 -4.74 -8.04 -5.54
N ALA A 10 -3.96 -9.05 -5.93
CA ALA A 10 -3.56 -10.11 -5.02
C ALA A 10 -2.75 -9.54 -3.85
N SER A 11 -2.91 -10.13 -2.66
CA SER A 11 -2.17 -9.71 -1.47
C SER A 11 -0.65 -9.76 -1.66
N GLU A 12 -0.15 -10.65 -2.52
CA GLU A 12 1.27 -10.76 -2.86
C GLU A 12 1.77 -9.52 -3.63
N ASP A 13 0.98 -9.00 -4.57
CA ASP A 13 1.31 -7.78 -5.30
C ASP A 13 1.34 -6.56 -4.37
N LEU A 14 0.40 -6.48 -3.41
CA LEU A 14 0.38 -5.41 -2.40
C LEU A 14 1.64 -5.43 -1.53
N GLU A 15 2.10 -6.61 -1.12
CA GLU A 15 3.34 -6.77 -0.36
C GLU A 15 4.60 -6.47 -1.19
N ASN A 16 4.61 -6.81 -2.49
CA ASN A 16 5.70 -6.44 -3.38
C ASN A 16 5.81 -4.92 -3.56
N VAL A 17 4.67 -4.23 -3.72
CA VAL A 17 4.59 -2.77 -3.77
C VAL A 17 5.08 -2.16 -2.46
N ARG A 18 4.67 -2.73 -1.33
CA ARG A 18 5.13 -2.31 0.01
C ARG A 18 6.64 -2.41 0.15
N LYS A 19 7.24 -3.57 -0.12
CA LYS A 19 8.68 -3.77 -0.02
C LYS A 19 9.44 -2.78 -0.89
N ARG A 20 8.95 -2.51 -2.10
CA ARG A 20 9.59 -1.57 -3.04
C ARG A 20 9.54 -0.11 -2.54
N ILE A 21 8.49 0.27 -1.84
CA ILE A 21 8.34 1.61 -1.24
C ILE A 21 9.23 1.73 0.01
N GLU A 22 9.22 0.71 0.86
CA GLU A 22 10.06 0.66 2.07
C GLU A 22 11.56 0.61 1.72
N SER A 23 11.96 -0.06 0.62
CA SER A 23 13.34 -0.05 0.13
C SER A 23 13.85 1.34 -0.26
N ARG A 24 12.94 2.30 -0.50
CA ARG A 24 13.27 3.69 -0.82
C ARG A 24 13.30 4.59 0.43
N GLY A 25 13.20 3.98 1.62
CA GLY A 25 13.17 4.70 2.89
C GLY A 25 11.82 5.35 3.20
N LEU A 26 10.76 5.03 2.45
CA LEU A 26 9.41 5.54 2.70
C LEU A 26 8.61 4.54 3.54
N LYS A 27 7.57 5.00 4.23
CA LYS A 27 6.67 4.11 4.97
C LYS A 27 5.42 3.83 4.15
N ALA A 28 5.08 2.56 4.03
CA ALA A 28 3.90 2.07 3.33
C ALA A 28 2.82 1.61 4.32
N GLN A 29 1.55 1.90 4.03
CA GLN A 29 0.40 1.43 4.79
C GLN A 29 -0.67 0.93 3.83
N ILE A 30 -1.13 -0.29 4.04
CA ILE A 30 -2.24 -0.87 3.27
C ILE A 30 -3.50 -0.72 4.11
N ASN A 31 -4.49 0.00 3.58
CA ASN A 31 -5.81 0.15 4.18
C ASN A 31 -6.82 -0.64 3.34
N ILE A 32 -7.40 -1.69 3.92
CA ILE A 32 -8.40 -2.52 3.26
C ILE A 32 -9.78 -2.09 3.76
N GLY A 33 -10.67 -1.71 2.85
CA GLY A 33 -12.05 -1.36 3.15
C GLY A 33 -12.85 -2.53 3.72
N LYS A 34 -13.89 -2.24 4.51
CA LYS A 34 -14.82 -3.28 5.00
C LYS A 34 -15.34 -4.08 3.81
N SER A 35 -15.22 -5.40 3.89
CA SER A 35 -15.65 -6.36 2.86
C SER A 35 -14.82 -6.36 1.56
N GLY A 36 -13.57 -5.88 1.56
CA GLY A 36 -12.68 -5.94 0.39
C GLY A 36 -13.16 -5.10 -0.80
N GLN A 37 -14.03 -4.12 -0.54
CA GLN A 37 -14.64 -3.32 -1.60
C GLN A 37 -13.66 -2.32 -2.23
N TRP A 38 -12.60 -1.95 -1.51
CA TRP A 38 -11.50 -1.11 -1.97
C TRP A 38 -10.24 -1.39 -1.15
N SER A 39 -9.09 -1.18 -1.80
CA SER A 39 -7.77 -1.24 -1.17
C SER A 39 -7.03 0.06 -1.47
N GLU A 40 -6.59 0.74 -0.42
CA GLU A 40 -5.82 1.99 -0.50
C GLU A 40 -4.39 1.74 -0.02
N PHE A 41 -3.43 2.30 -0.74
CA PHE A 41 -2.03 2.25 -0.40
C PHE A 41 -1.51 3.65 -0.03
N GLY A 42 -1.34 3.89 1.27
CA GLY A 42 -0.78 5.12 1.81
C GLY A 42 0.75 5.10 1.81
N VAL A 43 1.37 6.13 1.24
CA VAL A 43 2.82 6.32 1.27
C VAL A 43 3.16 7.60 2.01
N TYR A 44 3.96 7.45 3.06
CA TYR A 44 4.38 8.52 3.96
C TYR A 44 5.90 8.67 3.96
N PRO A 45 6.42 9.90 4.12
CA PRO A 45 7.84 10.09 4.39
C PRO A 45 8.22 9.39 5.70
N PRO A 46 9.47 8.92 5.85
CA PRO A 46 9.98 8.46 7.12
C PRO A 46 9.88 9.62 8.11
N ARG A 47 9.19 9.42 9.24
CA ARG A 47 9.19 10.43 10.31
C ARG A 47 10.63 10.52 10.84
N LEU A 48 11.17 11.75 10.87
CA LEU A 48 12.40 12.10 11.58
C LEU A 48 12.26 11.81 13.07
#